data_AF-D8D5D1-F1
#
_entry.id   AF-D8D5D1-F1
#
_cell.length_a   1.000
_cell.length_b   1.000
_cell.length_c   1.000
_cell.angle_alpha   90.00
_cell.angle_beta   90.00
_cell.angle_gamma   90.00
#
_symmetry.space_group_name_H-M   'P 1'
#
loop_
_entity.id
_entity.type
_entity.pdbx_description
1 polymer ?
#
loop_
_entity_poly.entity_id
_entity_poly.type
_entity_poly.pdbx_seq_one_letter_code
_entity_poly.pdbx_strand_id
1 'polypeptide(L)'
;MIAPASVRPLISALFPALAIAMATSSHAQSWETMREVVFDSSVFSSTGTAEDREILKTVWATELSAPRPGSAGKRMPAFALLGDTATAEGKVIFSMFAAAGNTLCLDAPNGAAAMDIYSVCTMRVIAWPPRPGLRAFELPGYCMLYANTDRSQNRVEYRIEQTQPALTIRFRAWQFGKVIPACNRAMRLS
;
A
#
# COMPACT_ATOMS: atom_id res chain seq x y z
N MET A 1 -69.27 31.87 40.83
CA MET A 1 -68.84 30.46 40.79
C MET A 1 -67.36 30.42 40.47
N ILE A 2 -66.64 29.53 41.17
CA ILE A 2 -65.19 29.38 41.27
C ILE A 2 -64.67 28.58 40.05
N ALA A 3 -63.44 28.87 39.61
CA ALA A 3 -62.68 28.22 38.52
C ALA A 3 -62.23 26.77 38.87
N PRO A 4 -61.25 26.09 38.22
CA PRO A 4 -60.58 26.23 36.90
C PRO A 4 -60.38 24.87 36.16
N ALA A 5 -59.73 24.87 34.97
CA ALA A 5 -58.85 23.83 34.39
C ALA A 5 -58.78 24.02 32.85
N SER A 6 -57.71 23.77 32.10
CA SER A 6 -56.32 23.40 32.35
C SER A 6 -55.59 23.62 31.02
N VAL A 7 -54.34 24.08 31.09
CA VAL A 7 -53.43 24.36 29.98
C VAL A 7 -52.92 23.05 29.36
N ARG A 8 -52.74 23.00 28.03
CA ARG A 8 -51.63 22.24 27.41
C ARG A 8 -51.21 22.85 26.06
N PRO A 9 -49.92 23.18 25.88
CA PRO A 9 -49.40 23.71 24.62
C PRO A 9 -49.08 22.57 23.64
N LEU A 10 -49.36 22.79 22.34
CA LEU A 10 -48.85 21.99 21.24
C LEU A 10 -47.36 22.31 21.05
N ILE A 11 -46.50 21.47 21.61
CA ILE A 11 -45.08 21.41 21.24
C ILE A 11 -45.02 20.71 19.88
N SER A 12 -45.05 21.47 18.79
CA SER A 12 -44.59 20.96 17.50
C SER A 12 -43.07 20.88 17.56
N ALA A 13 -42.56 19.67 17.77
CA ALA A 13 -41.14 19.37 17.68
C ALA A 13 -40.66 19.68 16.26
N LEU A 14 -39.85 20.74 16.14
CA LEU A 14 -38.91 20.91 15.04
C LEU A 14 -38.01 19.68 15.02
N PHE A 15 -38.24 18.76 14.11
CA PHE A 15 -37.24 17.75 13.77
C PHE A 15 -36.12 18.48 13.03
N PRO A 16 -34.90 18.59 13.59
CA PRO A 16 -33.77 19.02 12.78
C PRO A 16 -33.59 17.93 11.72
N ALA A 17 -33.73 18.32 10.45
CA ALA A 17 -33.33 17.49 9.33
C ALA A 17 -31.85 17.18 9.53
N LEU A 18 -31.55 15.95 9.96
CA LEU A 18 -30.19 15.46 10.10
C LEU A 18 -29.64 15.35 8.68
N ALA A 19 -28.98 16.41 8.22
CA ALA A 19 -28.16 16.35 7.03
C ALA A 19 -27.05 15.33 7.33
N ILE A 20 -27.21 14.12 6.81
CA ILE A 20 -26.12 13.14 6.78
C ILE A 20 -25.05 13.77 5.89
N ALA A 21 -24.04 14.36 6.51
CA ALA A 21 -22.80 14.68 5.84
C ALA A 21 -22.20 13.34 5.38
N MET A 22 -22.49 12.95 4.14
CA MET A 22 -21.66 11.96 3.47
C MET A 22 -20.30 12.61 3.31
N ALA A 23 -19.38 12.31 4.23
CA ALA A 23 -17.97 12.45 3.98
C ALA A 23 -17.62 11.44 2.89
N THR A 24 -17.94 11.76 1.64
CA THR A 24 -17.28 11.16 0.49
C THR A 24 -15.85 11.67 0.57
N SER A 25 -15.02 10.95 1.31
CA SER A 25 -13.59 11.16 1.30
C SER A 25 -13.15 11.13 -0.16
N SER A 26 -12.80 12.28 -0.73
CA SER A 26 -12.35 12.43 -2.12
C SER A 26 -10.95 11.83 -2.35
N HIS A 27 -10.46 11.01 -1.41
CA HIS A 27 -9.12 10.46 -1.38
C HIS A 27 -8.87 9.27 -2.33
N ALA A 28 -9.82 8.91 -3.20
CA ALA A 28 -9.73 7.71 -4.05
C ALA A 28 -9.81 8.01 -5.56
N GLN A 29 -9.04 8.99 -6.06
CA GLN A 29 -8.90 9.23 -7.52
C GLN A 29 -7.48 9.56 -8.02
N SER A 30 -6.58 10.01 -7.16
CA SER A 30 -5.18 10.30 -7.54
C SER A 30 -4.30 9.04 -7.49
N TRP A 31 -3.24 9.03 -8.29
CA TRP A 31 -2.18 8.04 -8.19
C TRP A 31 -1.22 8.44 -7.06
N GLU A 32 -0.90 7.49 -6.21
CA GLU A 32 0.07 7.63 -5.12
C GLU A 32 1.29 6.76 -5.40
N THR A 33 2.48 7.24 -5.06
CA THR A 33 3.72 6.45 -5.19
C THR A 33 3.85 5.49 -4.01
N MET A 34 4.16 4.22 -4.30
CA MET A 34 4.54 3.27 -3.25
C MET A 34 5.84 3.73 -2.59
N ARG A 35 5.85 3.74 -1.26
CA ARG A 35 6.98 4.18 -0.45
C ARG A 35 8.02 3.07 -0.37
N GLU A 36 9.28 3.42 -0.54
CA GLU A 36 10.41 2.50 -0.50
C GLU A 36 11.04 2.55 0.89
N VAL A 37 11.17 1.39 1.53
CA VAL A 37 11.98 1.20 2.74
C VAL A 37 13.18 0.34 2.41
N VAL A 38 14.35 0.85 2.75
CA VAL A 38 15.63 0.19 2.56
C VAL A 38 16.13 -0.34 3.89
N PHE A 39 16.58 -1.59 3.91
CA PHE A 39 17.22 -2.25 5.04
C PHE A 39 18.71 -2.47 4.75
N ASP A 40 19.53 -2.39 5.78
CA ASP A 40 20.96 -2.75 5.74
C ASP A 40 21.77 -2.04 4.62
N SER A 41 21.47 -0.76 4.35
CA SER A 41 22.23 0.07 3.41
C SER A 41 22.40 1.50 3.91
N SER A 42 23.59 2.06 3.71
CA SER A 42 23.88 3.49 3.85
C SER A 42 23.94 4.22 2.51
N VAL A 43 23.81 3.51 1.39
CA VAL A 43 23.92 4.05 0.03
C VAL A 43 22.54 4.39 -0.53
N PHE A 44 21.57 3.51 -0.32
CA PHE A 44 20.20 3.73 -0.77
C PHE A 44 19.37 4.36 0.35
N SER A 45 18.70 5.48 0.04
CA SER A 45 17.81 6.16 0.99
C SER A 45 16.41 5.56 0.95
N SER A 46 15.66 5.65 2.05
CA SER A 46 14.23 5.31 2.05
C SER A 46 13.38 6.53 1.66
N THR A 47 12.22 6.31 1.04
CA THR A 47 11.13 7.30 0.98
C THR A 47 10.05 7.04 2.03
N GLY A 48 10.00 5.82 2.58
CA GLY A 48 9.12 5.47 3.69
C GLY A 48 9.57 6.05 5.02
N THR A 49 8.62 6.12 5.95
CA THR A 49 8.78 6.62 7.32
C THR A 49 9.35 5.55 8.27
N ALA A 50 9.62 5.93 9.52
CA ALA A 50 9.97 4.97 10.57
C ALA A 50 8.81 4.00 10.87
N GLU A 51 7.56 4.46 10.79
CA GLU A 51 6.38 3.60 10.93
C GLU A 51 6.31 2.57 9.80
N ASP A 52 6.51 2.99 8.55
CA ASP A 52 6.55 2.09 7.40
C ASP A 52 7.61 0.98 7.58
N ARG A 53 8.77 1.33 8.17
CA ARG A 53 9.82 0.37 8.48
C ARG A 53 9.38 -0.68 9.50
N GLU A 54 8.72 -0.28 10.57
CA GLU A 54 8.24 -1.23 11.60
C GLU A 54 7.12 -2.13 11.06
N ILE A 55 6.22 -1.58 10.24
CA ILE A 55 5.22 -2.36 9.50
C ILE A 55 5.93 -3.44 8.67
N LEU A 56 6.90 -3.05 7.85
CA LEU A 56 7.59 -3.97 6.94
C LEU A 56 8.47 -4.99 7.67
N LYS A 57 9.04 -4.66 8.82
CA LYS A 57 9.71 -5.65 9.69
C LYS A 57 8.75 -6.75 10.15
N THR A 58 7.48 -6.42 10.35
CA THR A 58 6.45 -7.40 10.73
C THR A 58 5.97 -8.18 9.51
N VAL A 59 5.67 -7.49 8.40
CA VAL A 59 5.15 -8.12 7.17
C VAL A 59 6.17 -9.08 6.54
N TRP A 60 7.46 -8.74 6.59
CA TRP A 60 8.55 -9.51 5.98
C TRP A 60 9.53 -10.07 7.03
N ALA A 61 9.03 -10.35 8.23
CA ALA A 61 9.86 -10.80 9.35
C ALA A 61 10.71 -12.03 9.01
N THR A 62 10.11 -13.00 8.31
CA THR A 62 10.80 -14.23 7.89
C THR A 62 11.94 -13.92 6.92
N GLU A 63 11.66 -13.14 5.88
CA GLU A 63 12.64 -12.77 4.86
C GLU A 63 13.77 -11.89 5.42
N LEU A 64 13.46 -11.04 6.40
CA LEU A 64 14.43 -10.18 7.07
C LEU A 64 15.25 -10.91 8.16
N SER A 65 14.81 -12.09 8.62
CA SER A 65 15.48 -12.84 9.68
C SER A 65 16.79 -13.50 9.24
N ALA A 66 16.92 -13.79 7.95
CA ALA A 66 18.08 -14.48 7.36
C ALA A 66 18.64 -13.68 6.16
N PRO A 67 19.15 -12.46 6.39
CA PRO A 67 19.69 -11.65 5.30
C PRO A 67 20.94 -12.31 4.72
N ARG A 68 21.08 -12.25 3.40
CA ARG A 68 22.26 -12.78 2.72
C ARG A 68 23.51 -12.00 3.16
N PRO A 69 24.60 -12.68 3.55
CA PRO A 69 25.87 -12.02 3.82
C PRO A 69 26.48 -11.52 2.51
N GLY A 70 26.94 -10.27 2.52
CA GLY A 70 27.74 -9.63 1.49
C GLY A 70 29.24 -9.68 1.80
N SER A 71 30.00 -8.83 1.10
CA SER A 71 31.45 -8.71 1.31
C SER A 71 31.78 -8.30 2.75
N ALA A 72 32.83 -8.90 3.33
CA ALA A 72 33.30 -8.63 4.69
C ALA A 72 32.25 -8.87 5.79
N GLY A 73 31.30 -9.80 5.57
CA GLY A 73 30.31 -10.20 6.58
C GLY A 73 29.20 -9.18 6.84
N LYS A 74 29.15 -8.08 6.09
CA LYS A 74 28.04 -7.12 6.16
C LYS A 74 26.78 -7.72 5.51
N ARG A 75 25.61 -7.39 6.04
CA ARG A 75 24.33 -7.79 5.42
C ARG A 75 24.17 -7.11 4.07
N MET A 76 23.67 -7.84 3.07
CA MET A 76 23.29 -7.23 1.81
C MET A 76 22.03 -6.37 1.98
N PRO A 77 21.90 -5.27 1.23
CA PRO A 77 20.68 -4.47 1.24
C PRO A 77 19.44 -5.29 0.89
N ALA A 78 18.33 -4.95 1.54
CA ALA A 78 17.01 -5.40 1.15
C ALA A 78 16.09 -4.19 0.95
N PHE A 79 15.11 -4.34 0.07
CA PHE A 79 14.23 -3.28 -0.37
C PHE A 79 12.79 -3.74 -0.25
N ALA A 80 11.92 -2.85 0.19
CA ALA A 80 10.50 -3.10 0.20
C ALA A 80 9.74 -1.89 -0.33
N LEU A 81 8.78 -2.13 -1.22
CA LEU A 81 7.78 -1.13 -1.58
C LEU A 81 6.52 -1.34 -0.76
N LEU A 82 5.93 -0.25 -0.30
CA LEU A 82 4.75 -0.24 0.56
C LEU A 82 3.71 0.72 -0.01
N GLY A 83 2.47 0.26 -0.09
CA GLY A 83 1.31 1.13 -0.15
C GLY A 83 0.25 0.66 0.85
N ASP A 84 -0.69 1.54 1.12
CA ASP A 84 -1.75 1.29 2.07
C ASP A 84 -3.05 1.96 1.68
N THR A 85 -4.16 1.46 2.21
CA THR A 85 -5.47 2.10 2.13
C THR A 85 -6.24 1.88 3.41
N ALA A 86 -7.03 2.88 3.79
CA ALA A 86 -8.01 2.71 4.86
C ALA A 86 -9.19 1.85 4.38
N THR A 87 -9.78 1.12 5.31
CA THR A 87 -11.01 0.33 5.18
C THR A 87 -11.86 0.56 6.42
N ALA A 88 -13.11 0.08 6.43
CA ALA A 88 -13.96 0.18 7.62
C ALA A 88 -13.38 -0.55 8.86
N GLU A 89 -12.51 -1.54 8.65
CA GLU A 89 -11.97 -2.41 9.70
C GLU A 89 -10.54 -2.05 10.12
N GLY A 90 -9.94 -1.01 9.53
CA GLY A 90 -8.54 -0.63 9.76
C GLY A 90 -7.84 -0.29 8.45
N LYS A 91 -6.55 -0.63 8.34
CA LYS A 91 -5.78 -0.46 7.09
C LYS A 91 -5.62 -1.78 6.36
N VAL A 92 -5.44 -1.72 5.05
CA VAL A 92 -4.86 -2.81 4.26
C VAL A 92 -3.50 -2.36 3.77
N ILE A 93 -2.50 -3.18 4.06
CA ILE A 93 -1.13 -2.99 3.63
C ILE A 93 -0.88 -3.91 2.44
N PHE A 94 -0.28 -3.38 1.39
CA PHE A 94 0.20 -4.16 0.26
C PHE A 94 1.65 -3.80 -0.01
N SER A 95 2.51 -4.80 -0.09
CA SER A 95 3.95 -4.60 -0.19
C SER A 95 4.63 -5.63 -1.06
N MET A 96 5.80 -5.29 -1.59
CA MET A 96 6.68 -6.19 -2.33
C MET A 96 8.07 -6.12 -1.70
N PHE A 97 8.82 -7.22 -1.74
CA PHE A 97 10.14 -7.33 -1.10
C PHE A 97 11.18 -7.95 -2.03
N ALA A 98 12.30 -7.24 -2.19
CA ALA A 98 13.44 -7.67 -2.99
C ALA A 98 14.71 -7.68 -2.14
N ALA A 99 15.41 -8.80 -2.15
CA ALA A 99 16.71 -8.98 -1.51
C ALA A 99 17.51 -10.02 -2.29
N ALA A 100 18.84 -9.89 -2.27
CA ALA A 100 19.71 -10.80 -2.99
C ALA A 100 19.51 -12.27 -2.55
N GLY A 101 19.19 -13.14 -3.51
CA GLY A 101 18.96 -14.56 -3.25
C GLY A 101 17.58 -14.93 -2.71
N ASN A 102 16.64 -13.97 -2.64
CA ASN A 102 15.23 -14.31 -2.43
C ASN A 102 14.60 -14.81 -3.74
N THR A 103 13.50 -15.56 -3.64
CA THR A 103 12.72 -16.06 -4.78
C THR A 103 11.41 -15.30 -4.99
N LEU A 104 11.23 -14.20 -4.24
CA LEU A 104 10.01 -13.39 -4.28
C LEU A 104 9.95 -12.49 -5.50
N CYS A 105 11.09 -12.26 -6.15
CA CYS A 105 11.22 -11.45 -7.33
C CYS A 105 11.99 -12.19 -8.41
N LEU A 106 11.51 -12.08 -9.65
CA LEU A 106 12.29 -12.36 -10.84
C LEU A 106 13.03 -11.10 -11.21
N ASP A 107 14.36 -11.18 -11.24
CA ASP A 107 15.23 -10.06 -11.59
C ASP A 107 14.90 -9.52 -12.99
N ALA A 108 15.14 -8.22 -13.18
CA ALA A 108 15.07 -7.61 -14.49
C ALA A 108 16.01 -8.34 -15.47
N PRO A 109 15.62 -8.52 -16.75
CA PRO A 109 16.51 -9.11 -17.75
C PRO A 109 17.84 -8.38 -17.78
N ASN A 110 18.95 -9.12 -17.81
CA ASN A 110 20.27 -8.55 -18.07
C ASN A 110 20.71 -8.90 -19.49
N GLY A 111 21.32 -7.95 -20.19
CA GLY A 111 21.79 -8.14 -21.57
C GLY A 111 21.81 -6.84 -22.36
N ALA A 112 22.59 -6.81 -23.45
CA ALA A 112 22.75 -5.60 -24.27
C ALA A 112 21.44 -5.08 -24.89
N ALA A 113 20.44 -5.96 -25.05
CA ALA A 113 19.12 -5.63 -25.57
C ALA A 113 18.05 -5.46 -24.46
N ALA A 114 18.42 -5.65 -23.18
CA ALA A 114 17.47 -5.49 -22.09
C ALA A 114 17.19 -4.00 -21.87
N MET A 115 15.91 -3.64 -21.99
CA MET A 115 15.45 -2.26 -21.81
C MET A 115 14.72 -2.05 -20.48
N ASP A 116 14.22 -3.13 -19.89
CA ASP A 116 13.43 -3.10 -18.66
C ASP A 116 14.33 -3.28 -17.44
N ILE A 117 14.12 -2.43 -16.44
CA ILE A 117 14.86 -2.42 -15.17
C ILE A 117 14.00 -2.80 -13.96
N TYR A 118 12.72 -3.11 -14.19
CA TYR A 118 11.83 -3.59 -13.12
C TYR A 118 12.00 -5.08 -12.89
N SER A 119 11.89 -5.48 -11.63
CA SER A 119 11.73 -6.88 -11.26
C SER A 119 10.25 -7.25 -11.24
N VAL A 120 9.90 -8.52 -11.46
CA VAL A 120 8.52 -9.01 -11.32
C VAL A 120 8.42 -9.79 -10.02
N CYS A 121 7.68 -9.25 -9.06
CA CYS A 121 7.63 -9.71 -7.69
C CYS A 121 6.25 -10.23 -7.26
N THR A 122 6.26 -10.99 -6.18
CA THR A 122 5.09 -11.32 -5.37
C THR A 122 4.75 -10.14 -4.47
N MET A 123 3.48 -9.73 -4.51
CA MET A 123 2.89 -8.75 -3.61
C MET A 123 2.24 -9.46 -2.43
N ARG A 124 2.58 -9.05 -1.21
CA ARG A 124 1.97 -9.52 0.03
C ARG A 124 0.96 -8.49 0.52
N VAL A 125 -0.26 -8.94 0.81
CA VAL A 125 -1.39 -8.10 1.21
C VAL A 125 -1.92 -8.56 2.56
N ILE A 126 -2.05 -7.66 3.52
CA ILE A 126 -2.44 -7.99 4.89
C ILE A 126 -3.30 -6.88 5.51
N ALA A 127 -4.27 -7.26 6.34
CA ALA A 127 -4.96 -6.30 7.20
C ALA A 127 -4.01 -5.79 8.30
N TRP A 128 -4.10 -4.50 8.62
CA TRP A 128 -3.24 -3.86 9.60
C TRP A 128 -4.05 -3.11 10.67
N PRO A 129 -3.77 -3.35 11.96
CA PRO A 129 -2.75 -4.28 12.50
C PRO A 129 -3.07 -5.76 12.19
N PRO A 130 -2.06 -6.65 12.18
CA PRO A 130 -2.28 -8.08 11.89
C PRO A 130 -3.25 -8.69 12.91
N ARG A 131 -4.27 -9.39 12.41
CA ARG A 131 -5.28 -10.04 13.24
C ARG A 131 -4.92 -11.51 13.46
N PRO A 132 -5.02 -12.05 14.69
CA PRO A 132 -4.80 -13.49 14.94
C PRO A 132 -5.65 -14.35 14.01
N GLY A 133 -5.04 -15.35 13.37
CA GLY A 133 -5.72 -16.27 12.45
C GLY A 133 -5.92 -15.75 11.01
N LEU A 134 -5.75 -14.45 10.77
CA LEU A 134 -5.80 -13.89 9.41
C LEU A 134 -4.39 -13.91 8.79
N ARG A 135 -4.24 -14.63 7.68
CA ARG A 135 -2.98 -14.72 6.94
C ARG A 135 -2.89 -13.62 5.89
N ALA A 136 -1.66 -13.26 5.54
CA ALA A 136 -1.43 -12.44 4.37
C ALA A 136 -1.78 -13.22 3.08
N PHE A 137 -2.25 -12.50 2.07
CA PHE A 137 -2.43 -13.01 0.72
C PHE A 137 -1.21 -12.69 -0.13
N GLU A 138 -0.79 -13.64 -0.96
CA GLU A 138 0.33 -13.46 -1.88
C GLU A 138 -0.16 -13.47 -3.32
N LEU A 139 0.22 -12.44 -4.07
CA LEU A 139 -0.23 -12.21 -5.44
C LEU A 139 1.01 -12.06 -6.35
N PRO A 140 1.30 -13.00 -7.25
CA PRO A 140 2.47 -12.90 -8.13
C PRO A 140 2.25 -11.90 -9.26
N GLY A 141 3.34 -11.49 -9.93
CA GLY A 141 3.27 -10.80 -11.21
C GLY A 141 3.15 -9.27 -11.14
N TYR A 142 3.61 -8.66 -10.05
CA TYR A 142 3.62 -7.20 -9.86
C TYR A 142 5.02 -6.63 -10.08
N CYS A 143 5.13 -5.54 -10.84
CA CYS A 143 6.42 -4.93 -11.10
C CYS A 143 6.91 -4.12 -9.91
N MET A 144 8.18 -4.31 -9.55
CA MET A 144 8.88 -3.56 -8.51
C MET A 144 10.06 -2.80 -9.11
N LEU A 145 10.11 -1.51 -8.83
CA LEU A 145 11.21 -0.61 -9.14
C LEU A 145 11.73 -0.05 -7.82
N TYR A 146 12.96 -0.39 -7.46
CA TYR A 146 13.57 -0.05 -6.18
C TYR A 146 15.02 0.38 -6.38
N ALA A 147 15.65 0.90 -5.32
CA ALA A 147 17.03 1.39 -5.34
C ALA A 147 17.27 2.49 -6.39
N ASN A 148 16.21 3.19 -6.82
CA ASN A 148 16.28 4.18 -7.88
C ASN A 148 16.71 5.54 -7.36
N THR A 149 17.70 6.14 -8.01
CA THR A 149 18.14 7.52 -7.76
C THR A 149 17.19 8.53 -8.41
N ASP A 150 16.69 8.24 -9.61
CA ASP A 150 15.68 9.07 -10.29
C ASP A 150 14.27 8.53 -10.07
N ARG A 151 13.73 8.83 -8.88
CA ARG A 151 12.39 8.41 -8.44
C ARG A 151 11.27 9.12 -9.19
N SER A 152 11.57 10.24 -9.85
CA SER A 152 10.59 10.95 -10.69
C SER A 152 10.33 10.21 -12.01
N GLN A 153 11.32 9.46 -12.49
CA GLN A 153 11.22 8.68 -13.72
C GLN A 153 10.92 7.20 -13.48
N ASN A 154 11.34 6.68 -12.31
CA ASN A 154 11.27 5.25 -11.98
C ASN A 154 10.55 5.04 -10.64
N ARG A 155 9.31 4.56 -10.69
CA ARG A 155 8.47 4.37 -9.50
C ARG A 155 7.31 3.43 -9.77
N VAL A 156 6.77 2.86 -8.69
CA VAL A 156 5.49 2.14 -8.71
C VAL A 156 4.44 3.02 -8.07
N GLU A 157 3.28 3.12 -8.70
CA GLU A 157 2.15 3.87 -8.19
C GLU A 157 0.93 2.97 -8.01
N TYR A 158 0.05 3.36 -7.10
CA TYR A 158 -1.26 2.76 -6.91
C TYR A 158 -2.36 3.81 -6.87
N ARG A 159 -3.59 3.39 -7.17
CA ARG A 159 -4.80 4.19 -7.00
C ARG A 159 -5.88 3.32 -6.40
N ILE A 160 -6.62 3.87 -5.46
CA ILE A 160 -7.82 3.25 -4.90
C ILE A 160 -9.03 3.66 -5.73
N GLU A 161 -9.84 2.70 -6.13
CA GLU A 161 -11.13 2.89 -6.78
C GLU A 161 -12.19 2.25 -5.89
N GLN A 162 -13.03 3.08 -5.28
CA GLN A 162 -14.12 2.61 -4.44
C GLN A 162 -15.39 2.47 -5.27
N THR A 163 -15.75 1.24 -5.62
CA THR A 163 -17.00 0.91 -6.29
C THR A 163 -17.80 -0.01 -5.37
N GLN A 164 -18.70 0.55 -4.55
CA GLN A 164 -19.52 -0.26 -3.64
C GLN A 164 -20.17 -1.43 -4.40
N PRO A 165 -20.03 -2.70 -3.94
CA PRO A 165 -19.56 -3.12 -2.62
C PRO A 165 -18.06 -3.41 -2.49
N ALA A 166 -17.24 -3.23 -3.54
CA ALA A 166 -15.84 -3.65 -3.56
C ALA A 166 -14.84 -2.49 -3.68
N LEU A 167 -13.66 -2.68 -3.09
CA LEU A 167 -12.53 -1.77 -3.26
C LEU A 167 -11.57 -2.37 -4.28
N THR A 168 -11.24 -1.64 -5.33
CA THR A 168 -10.24 -2.04 -6.32
C THR A 168 -8.99 -1.19 -6.16
N ILE A 169 -7.82 -1.81 -6.05
CA ILE A 169 -6.53 -1.13 -6.09
C ILE A 169 -5.93 -1.35 -7.46
N ARG A 170 -5.69 -0.28 -8.21
CA ARG A 170 -4.93 -0.34 -9.46
C ARG A 170 -3.48 -0.03 -9.20
N PHE A 171 -2.61 -0.69 -9.93
CA PHE A 171 -1.16 -0.50 -9.89
C PHE A 171 -0.64 -0.18 -11.28
N ARG A 172 0.39 0.66 -11.33
CA ARG A 172 1.18 0.89 -12.54
C ARG A 172 2.65 1.13 -12.18
N ALA A 173 3.54 0.84 -13.11
CA ALA A 173 4.95 1.16 -12.99
C ALA A 173 5.33 2.23 -14.01
N TRP A 174 6.22 3.13 -13.61
CA TRP A 174 6.87 4.10 -14.48
C TRP A 174 8.34 3.76 -14.61
N GLN A 175 8.85 3.70 -15.83
CA GLN A 175 10.26 3.53 -16.12
C GLN A 175 10.68 4.58 -17.14
N PHE A 176 11.79 5.28 -16.89
CA PHE A 176 12.29 6.36 -17.75
C PHE A 176 11.19 7.37 -18.13
N GLY A 177 10.31 7.70 -17.19
CA GLY A 177 9.26 8.70 -17.39
C GLY A 177 8.06 8.22 -18.19
N LYS A 178 7.93 6.92 -18.46
CA LYS A 178 6.80 6.33 -19.18
C LYS A 178 6.14 5.24 -18.36
N VAL A 179 4.81 5.18 -18.39
CA VAL A 179 4.06 4.06 -17.84
C VAL A 179 4.39 2.80 -18.63
N ILE A 180 4.62 1.68 -17.93
CA ILE A 180 4.85 0.36 -18.52
C ILE A 180 3.52 -0.39 -18.55
N PRO A 181 2.87 -0.56 -19.71
CA PRO A 181 1.54 -1.20 -19.77
C PRO A 181 1.54 -2.65 -19.26
N ALA A 182 2.64 -3.37 -19.48
CA ALA A 182 2.81 -4.74 -19.00
C ALA A 182 2.75 -4.88 -17.47
N CYS A 183 3.02 -3.80 -16.74
CA CYS A 183 2.99 -3.74 -15.28
C CYS A 183 1.64 -3.29 -14.70
N ASN A 184 0.67 -2.93 -15.55
CA ASN A 184 -0.64 -2.54 -15.07
C ASN A 184 -1.35 -3.75 -14.46
N ARG A 185 -1.77 -3.62 -13.19
CA ARG A 185 -2.50 -4.65 -12.45
C ARG A 185 -3.67 -4.05 -11.69
N ALA A 186 -4.63 -4.88 -11.36
CA ALA A 186 -5.72 -4.51 -10.47
C ALA A 186 -5.92 -5.65 -9.46
N MET A 187 -6.10 -5.27 -8.20
CA MET A 187 -6.46 -6.16 -7.12
C MET A 187 -7.83 -5.74 -6.61
N ARG A 188 -8.74 -6.69 -6.47
CA ARG A 188 -10.03 -6.45 -5.83
C ARG A 188 -9.98 -6.96 -4.39
N LEU A 189 -10.32 -6.10 -3.44
CA LEU A 189 -10.59 -6.46 -2.06
C LEU A 189 -12.09 -6.70 -1.91
N SER A 190 -12.46 -7.90 -1.46
CA SER A 190 -13.83 -8.35 -1.23
C SER A 190 -14.01 -8.83 0.19
#